data_AF-A0A1B6IJN3-F1
#
_entry.id   AF-A0A1B6IJN3-F1
#
_cell.length_a   1.000
_cell.length_b   1.000
_cell.length_c   1.000
_cell.angle_alpha   90.00
_cell.angle_beta   90.00
_cell.angle_gamma   90.00
#
_symmetry.space_group_name_H-M   'P 1'
#
loop_
_entity.id
_entity.type
_entity.pdbx_description
1 polymer ?
#
loop_
_entity_poly.entity_id
_entity_poly.type
_entity_poly.pdbx_seq_one_letter_code
_entity_poly.pdbx_strand_id
1 'polypeptide(L)'
;LYTKLIDHLLEGLNQKANNNTTRTYIQCIAAICRQAGHRFGEHIERVMPLLVRYSSKEDDELREYCLQACEAFVQRCPKEITPHINTITELCLNYMTYDPNYNYDDGELDGEGGMETEEEGGEDEDANDEYSDDDDMSWKVRRAAAKCLEAVISTRRDLLPDLYRVVSPALIARFKEREENVKSDIFHAYMALLRQTRPTTGNTLDPNCMEQEDAPLCLLQSQVPALVKAIHIQMKERSIKTRQDCFALLKELVSVLPGAVTNHVPALIPGIQYSLGD
;
A
#
# COMPACT_ATOMS: atom_id res chain seq x y z
N LEU A 1 12.41 -13.67 32.03
CA LEU A 1 11.34 -12.67 32.19
C LEU A 1 10.70 -12.34 30.84
N TYR A 2 11.48 -11.96 29.82
CA TYR A 2 10.97 -11.66 28.47
C TYR A 2 10.11 -12.78 27.86
N THR A 3 10.62 -14.01 27.77
CA THR A 3 9.85 -15.15 27.22
C THR A 3 8.56 -15.40 27.99
N LYS A 4 8.59 -15.31 29.33
CA LYS A 4 7.39 -15.43 30.17
C LYS A 4 6.35 -14.35 29.89
N LEU A 5 6.78 -13.13 29.56
CA LEU A 5 5.86 -12.05 29.16
C LEU A 5 5.21 -12.39 27.81
N ILE A 6 6.00 -12.84 26.83
CA ILE A 6 5.47 -13.24 25.52
C ILE A 6 4.50 -14.43 25.67
N ASP A 7 4.85 -15.43 26.46
CA ASP A 7 3.97 -16.57 26.73
C ASP A 7 2.65 -16.12 27.37
N HIS A 8 2.69 -15.19 28.34
CA HIS A 8 1.48 -14.63 28.95
C HIS A 8 0.59 -13.90 27.93
N LEU A 9 1.18 -13.11 27.01
CA LEU A 9 0.44 -12.43 25.95
C LEU A 9 -0.18 -13.44 24.97
N LEU A 10 0.55 -14.48 24.61
CA LEU A 10 0.08 -15.53 23.70
C LEU A 10 -1.01 -16.41 24.33
N GLU A 11 -0.92 -16.70 25.63
CA GLU A 11 -1.98 -17.38 26.38
C GLU A 11 -3.25 -16.51 26.42
N GLY A 12 -3.10 -15.20 26.68
CA GLY A 12 -4.20 -14.24 26.64
C GLY A 12 -4.91 -14.17 25.29
N LEU A 13 -4.15 -14.26 24.18
CA LEU A 13 -4.69 -14.35 22.81
C LEU A 13 -5.29 -15.72 22.45
N ASN A 14 -5.02 -16.78 23.21
CA ASN A 14 -5.65 -18.08 22.96
C ASN A 14 -6.94 -18.27 23.75
N GLN A 15 -7.10 -17.53 24.84
CA GLN A 15 -8.34 -17.52 25.62
C GLN A 15 -9.42 -16.73 24.87
N LYS A 16 -10.71 -17.07 25.08
CA LYS A 16 -11.85 -16.28 24.59
C LYS A 16 -11.93 -14.97 25.37
N ALA A 17 -11.01 -14.06 25.09
CA ALA A 17 -10.99 -12.71 25.64
C ALA A 17 -11.95 -11.81 24.85
N ASN A 18 -12.46 -10.76 25.51
CA ASN A 18 -13.22 -9.71 24.84
C ASN A 18 -12.36 -9.02 23.76
N ASN A 19 -13.01 -8.42 22.76
CA ASN A 19 -12.30 -7.77 21.64
C ASN A 19 -11.33 -6.69 22.14
N ASN A 20 -11.70 -5.85 23.11
CA ASN A 20 -10.82 -4.82 23.67
C ASN A 20 -9.51 -5.39 24.24
N THR A 21 -9.60 -6.47 25.00
CA THR A 21 -8.41 -7.13 25.57
C THR A 21 -7.54 -7.75 24.48
N THR A 22 -8.17 -8.35 23.47
CA THR A 22 -7.48 -8.89 22.29
C THR A 22 -6.71 -7.78 21.56
N ARG A 23 -7.35 -6.63 21.30
CA ARG A 23 -6.73 -5.46 20.67
C ARG A 23 -5.50 -5.01 21.47
N THR A 24 -5.62 -4.87 22.80
CA THR A 24 -4.50 -4.50 23.68
C THR A 24 -3.33 -5.48 23.59
N TYR A 25 -3.59 -6.79 23.56
CA TYR A 25 -2.53 -7.79 23.43
C TYR A 25 -1.80 -7.70 22.08
N ILE A 26 -2.53 -7.52 20.98
CA ILE A 26 -1.92 -7.37 19.63
C ILE A 26 -1.07 -6.10 19.57
N GLN A 27 -1.59 -4.97 20.07
CA GLN A 27 -0.84 -3.71 20.13
C GLN A 27 0.43 -3.85 20.99
N CYS A 28 0.34 -4.55 22.12
CA CYS A 28 1.49 -4.81 22.99
C CYS A 28 2.54 -5.67 22.27
N ILE A 29 2.13 -6.72 21.56
CA ILE A 29 3.02 -7.55 20.74
C ILE A 29 3.71 -6.71 19.66
N ALA A 30 2.97 -5.88 18.92
CA ALA A 30 3.53 -5.00 17.91
C ALA A 30 4.57 -4.03 18.52
N ALA A 31 4.26 -3.42 19.65
CA ALA A 31 5.17 -2.52 20.37
C ALA A 31 6.45 -3.24 20.84
N ILE A 32 6.33 -4.46 21.37
CA ILE A 32 7.48 -5.27 21.78
C ILE A 32 8.35 -5.60 20.56
N CYS A 33 7.75 -5.97 19.42
CA CYS A 33 8.51 -6.23 18.20
C CYS A 33 9.26 -4.98 17.70
N ARG A 34 8.62 -3.79 17.74
CA ARG A 34 9.27 -2.52 17.38
C ARG A 34 10.51 -2.25 18.22
N GLN A 35 10.46 -2.54 19.52
CA GLN A 35 11.55 -2.26 20.45
C GLN A 35 12.61 -3.38 20.53
N ALA A 36 12.20 -4.64 20.31
CA ALA A 36 13.02 -5.82 20.59
C ALA A 36 12.93 -6.89 19.48
N GLY A 37 12.86 -6.49 18.21
CA GLY A 37 12.74 -7.39 17.05
C GLY A 37 13.71 -8.56 17.05
N HIS A 38 15.00 -8.32 17.30
CA HIS A 38 16.03 -9.38 17.35
C HIS A 38 15.74 -10.51 18.37
N ARG A 39 14.94 -10.25 19.40
CA ARG A 39 14.51 -11.25 20.40
C ARG A 39 13.12 -11.78 20.11
N PHE A 40 12.29 -10.99 19.44
CA PHE A 40 10.93 -11.34 19.12
C PHE A 40 10.85 -12.34 17.96
N GLY A 41 11.85 -12.38 17.08
CA GLY A 41 11.89 -13.27 15.91
C GLY A 41 11.56 -14.73 16.20
N GLU A 42 12.07 -15.30 17.30
CA GLU A 42 11.80 -16.70 17.73
C GLU A 42 10.32 -16.98 18.04
N HIS A 43 9.49 -15.95 18.17
CA HIS A 43 8.07 -16.05 18.49
C HIS A 43 7.15 -15.85 17.29
N ILE A 44 7.69 -15.48 16.12
CA ILE A 44 6.89 -15.16 14.92
C ILE A 44 6.01 -16.32 14.48
N GLU A 45 6.56 -17.55 14.43
CA GLU A 45 5.79 -18.74 14.01
C GLU A 45 4.57 -19.00 14.90
N ARG A 46 4.65 -18.63 16.19
CA ARG A 46 3.54 -18.77 17.14
C ARG A 46 2.51 -17.64 17.02
N VAL A 47 2.96 -16.44 16.65
CA VAL A 47 2.13 -15.23 16.63
C VAL A 47 1.38 -15.07 15.31
N MET A 48 2.02 -15.39 14.18
CA MET A 48 1.44 -15.17 12.85
C MET A 48 0.08 -15.85 12.61
N PRO A 49 -0.13 -17.12 12.99
CA PRO A 49 -1.45 -17.76 12.86
C PRO A 49 -2.54 -17.04 13.66
N LEU A 50 -2.19 -16.47 14.82
CA LEU A 50 -3.14 -15.70 15.63
C LEU A 50 -3.50 -14.40 14.94
N LEU A 51 -2.53 -13.66 14.38
CA LEU A 51 -2.79 -12.42 13.66
C LEU A 51 -3.70 -12.64 12.44
N VAL A 52 -3.44 -13.67 11.63
CA VAL A 52 -4.28 -14.01 10.46
C VAL A 52 -5.71 -14.37 10.89
N ARG A 53 -5.85 -15.11 11.99
CA ARG A 53 -7.16 -15.45 12.54
C ARG A 53 -7.90 -14.21 13.04
N TYR A 54 -7.21 -13.30 13.73
CA TYR A 54 -7.83 -12.10 14.30
C TYR A 54 -8.13 -11.03 13.26
N SER A 55 -7.31 -10.90 12.21
CA SER A 55 -7.62 -10.01 11.09
C SER A 55 -8.89 -10.43 10.38
N SER A 56 -9.15 -11.74 10.27
CA SER A 56 -10.35 -12.25 9.60
C SER A 56 -11.66 -11.97 10.33
N LYS A 57 -11.63 -11.44 11.56
CA LYS A 57 -12.85 -11.06 12.30
C LYS A 57 -13.47 -9.78 11.74
N GLU A 58 -14.77 -9.62 11.91
CA GLU A 58 -15.52 -8.41 11.56
C GLU A 58 -15.33 -7.32 12.64
N ASP A 59 -14.11 -6.79 12.72
CA ASP A 59 -13.70 -5.74 13.65
C ASP A 59 -12.56 -4.94 13.01
N ASP A 60 -12.86 -3.73 12.54
CA ASP A 60 -11.93 -2.92 11.75
C ASP A 60 -10.74 -2.41 12.58
N GLU A 61 -10.93 -2.04 13.85
CA GLU A 61 -9.81 -1.74 14.75
C GLU A 61 -8.90 -2.95 14.96
N LEU A 62 -9.49 -4.13 15.13
CA LEU A 62 -8.71 -5.35 15.32
C LEU A 62 -7.92 -5.71 14.05
N ARG A 63 -8.53 -5.55 12.87
CA ARG A 63 -7.87 -5.69 11.56
C ARG A 63 -6.70 -4.73 11.43
N GLU A 64 -6.91 -3.45 11.74
CA GLU A 64 -5.88 -2.42 11.73
C GLU A 64 -4.69 -2.83 12.61
N TYR A 65 -4.93 -3.24 13.86
CA TYR A 65 -3.85 -3.63 14.77
C TYR A 65 -3.12 -4.90 14.32
N CYS A 66 -3.82 -5.85 13.68
CA CYS A 66 -3.16 -7.02 13.09
C CYS A 66 -2.21 -6.61 11.95
N LEU A 67 -2.65 -5.71 11.06
CA LEU A 67 -1.84 -5.22 9.95
C LEU A 67 -0.64 -4.39 10.44
N GLN A 68 -0.82 -3.54 11.45
CA GLN A 68 0.27 -2.79 12.09
C GLN A 68 1.28 -3.72 12.79
N ALA A 69 0.83 -4.86 13.33
CA ALA A 69 1.72 -5.87 13.89
C ALA A 69 2.52 -6.56 12.77
N CYS A 70 1.88 -6.97 11.68
CA CYS A 70 2.55 -7.50 10.49
C CYS A 70 3.61 -6.53 9.96
N GLU A 71 3.27 -5.24 9.79
CA GLU A 71 4.22 -4.19 9.36
C GLU A 71 5.46 -4.16 10.27
N ALA A 72 5.25 -4.17 11.59
CA ALA A 72 6.34 -4.18 12.56
C ALA A 72 7.23 -5.43 12.45
N PHE A 73 6.64 -6.60 12.17
CA PHE A 73 7.38 -7.86 12.05
C PHE A 73 8.23 -7.87 10.79
N VAL A 74 7.67 -7.39 9.67
CA VAL A 74 8.37 -7.24 8.39
C VAL A 74 9.60 -6.34 8.55
N GLN A 75 9.46 -5.20 9.24
CA GLN A 75 10.56 -4.25 9.43
C GLN A 75 11.62 -4.72 10.43
N ARG A 76 11.25 -5.48 11.46
CA ARG A 76 12.12 -5.74 12.62
C ARG A 76 12.64 -7.17 12.72
N CYS A 77 12.02 -8.11 12.00
CA CYS A 77 12.38 -9.52 11.98
C CYS A 77 12.43 -10.05 10.52
N PRO A 78 13.21 -9.42 9.62
CA PRO A 78 13.15 -9.68 8.18
C PRO A 78 13.53 -11.12 7.80
N LYS A 79 14.31 -11.83 8.63
CA LYS A 79 14.69 -13.22 8.37
C LYS A 79 13.57 -14.18 8.77
N GLU A 80 13.11 -14.05 10.00
CA GLU A 80 12.15 -14.95 10.64
C GLU A 80 10.75 -14.83 10.04
N ILE A 81 10.38 -13.65 9.53
CA ILE A 81 9.09 -13.41 8.89
C ILE A 81 8.99 -14.02 7.47
N THR A 82 10.11 -14.45 6.87
CA THR A 82 10.20 -14.91 5.48
C THR A 82 9.11 -15.90 5.06
N PRO A 83 8.79 -16.96 5.85
CA PRO A 83 7.76 -17.94 5.48
C PRO A 83 6.35 -17.36 5.36
N HIS A 84 6.10 -16.20 6.00
CA HIS A 84 4.79 -15.58 6.10
C HIS A 84 4.61 -14.39 5.16
N ILE A 85 5.64 -13.98 4.41
CA ILE A 85 5.56 -12.78 3.56
C ILE A 85 4.46 -12.88 2.51
N ASN A 86 4.32 -14.02 1.82
CA ASN A 86 3.25 -14.19 0.83
C ASN A 86 1.86 -14.04 1.46
N THR A 87 1.64 -14.66 2.63
CA THR A 87 0.38 -14.52 3.38
C THR A 87 0.11 -13.07 3.79
N ILE A 88 1.14 -12.34 4.26
CA ILE A 88 1.02 -10.93 4.61
C ILE A 88 0.68 -10.09 3.37
N THR A 89 1.35 -10.33 2.25
CA THR A 89 1.10 -9.62 1.00
C THR A 89 -0.34 -9.84 0.52
N GLU A 90 -0.82 -11.08 0.48
CA GLU A 90 -2.21 -11.40 0.12
C GLU A 90 -3.21 -10.71 1.07
N LEU A 91 -2.95 -10.76 2.38
CA LEU A 91 -3.79 -10.11 3.38
C LEU A 91 -3.86 -8.59 3.15
N CYS A 92 -2.73 -7.94 2.87
CA CYS A 92 -2.69 -6.50 2.63
C CYS A 92 -3.34 -6.13 1.30
N LEU A 93 -3.18 -6.93 0.24
CA LEU A 93 -3.85 -6.67 -1.04
C LEU A 93 -5.37 -6.72 -0.88
N ASN A 94 -5.89 -7.69 -0.12
CA ASN A 94 -7.31 -7.79 0.19
C ASN A 94 -7.83 -6.59 0.99
N TYR A 95 -7.10 -6.21 2.05
CA TYR A 95 -7.55 -5.11 2.92
C TYR A 95 -7.29 -3.72 2.34
N MET A 96 -6.37 -3.57 1.38
CA MET A 96 -6.20 -2.31 0.65
C MET A 96 -7.44 -1.99 -0.20
N THR A 97 -8.22 -2.98 -0.61
CA THR A 97 -9.47 -2.79 -1.37
C THR A 97 -10.73 -2.86 -0.51
N TYR A 98 -10.59 -3.00 0.82
CA TYR A 98 -11.73 -3.12 1.74
C TYR A 98 -12.38 -1.75 1.99
N ASP A 99 -13.44 -1.45 1.24
CA ASP A 99 -14.28 -0.26 1.39
C ASP A 99 -15.77 -0.66 1.45
N PRO A 100 -16.28 -1.13 2.60
CA PRO A 100 -17.68 -1.56 2.72
C PRO A 100 -18.69 -0.44 2.46
N ASN A 101 -18.23 0.82 2.57
CA ASN A 101 -19.06 2.01 2.43
C ASN A 101 -18.96 2.68 1.05
N TYR A 102 -18.20 2.09 0.11
CA TYR A 102 -18.02 2.66 -1.22
C TYR A 102 -17.93 1.57 -2.29
N ASN A 103 -18.77 1.69 -3.32
CA ASN A 103 -18.69 0.81 -4.46
C ASN A 103 -17.89 1.49 -5.57
N TYR A 104 -16.74 0.90 -5.90
CA TYR A 104 -15.98 1.33 -7.07
C TYR A 104 -16.69 0.77 -8.31
N ASP A 105 -17.37 1.62 -9.09
CA ASP A 105 -17.83 1.18 -10.41
C ASP A 105 -16.59 0.85 -11.27
N ASP A 106 -16.42 -0.42 -11.62
CA ASP A 106 -15.24 -0.91 -12.33
C ASP A 106 -15.23 -0.51 -13.82
N GLY A 107 -16.20 0.31 -14.26
CA GLY A 107 -16.36 0.77 -15.65
C GLY A 107 -15.59 2.02 -16.07
N GLU A 108 -15.02 2.83 -15.18
CA GLU A 108 -14.48 4.16 -15.57
C GLU A 108 -13.05 4.15 -16.15
N LEU A 109 -12.33 3.02 -16.11
CA LEU A 109 -10.95 2.99 -16.61
C LEU A 109 -10.83 2.91 -18.14
N ASP A 110 -11.94 2.68 -18.86
CA ASP A 110 -11.97 2.50 -20.33
C ASP A 110 -12.76 3.59 -21.10
N GLY A 111 -13.28 4.60 -20.40
CA GLY A 111 -13.90 5.76 -21.02
C GLY A 111 -12.85 6.77 -21.48
N GLU A 112 -12.31 6.64 -22.69
CA GLU A 112 -11.83 7.81 -23.44
C GLU A 112 -13.04 8.71 -23.75
N GLY A 113 -13.35 9.54 -22.77
CA GLY A 113 -14.48 10.46 -22.76
C GLY A 113 -14.37 11.28 -21.51
N GLY A 114 -13.33 12.12 -21.45
CA GLY A 114 -13.28 13.17 -20.45
C GLY A 114 -14.57 13.96 -20.55
N MET A 115 -15.46 13.81 -19.56
CA MET A 115 -16.33 14.91 -19.21
C MET A 115 -15.39 16.01 -18.74
N GLU A 116 -15.11 16.93 -19.65
CA GLU A 116 -14.82 18.30 -19.29
C GLU A 116 -15.98 18.70 -18.35
N THR A 117 -15.73 18.66 -17.04
CA THR A 117 -16.64 19.27 -16.07
C THR A 117 -16.54 20.77 -16.30
N GLU A 118 -17.29 21.25 -17.30
CA GLU A 118 -17.73 22.64 -17.35
C GLU A 118 -18.54 22.89 -16.08
N GLU A 119 -18.13 23.90 -15.32
CA GLU A 119 -18.84 24.42 -14.17
C GLU A 119 -20.24 24.89 -14.60
N GLU A 120 -21.31 24.17 -14.25
CA GLU A 120 -22.66 24.77 -14.07
C GLU A 120 -23.53 23.96 -13.08
N GLY A 121 -23.95 24.63 -11.99
CA GLY A 121 -25.09 24.28 -11.11
C GLY A 121 -24.84 23.14 -10.12
N GLY A 122 -24.71 23.33 -8.80
CA GLY A 122 -25.61 24.09 -7.93
C GLY A 122 -26.89 23.29 -7.67
N GLU A 123 -26.87 22.34 -6.71
CA GLU A 123 -28.00 21.93 -5.85
C GLU A 123 -27.62 20.74 -4.92
N ASP A 124 -27.91 20.93 -3.62
CA ASP A 124 -28.12 19.94 -2.54
C ASP A 124 -26.98 19.04 -2.01
N GLU A 125 -26.03 19.63 -1.28
CA GLU A 125 -25.27 18.94 -0.20
C GLU A 125 -25.96 19.14 1.17
N ASP A 126 -27.20 18.68 1.34
CA ASP A 126 -27.88 18.77 2.66
C ASP A 126 -28.78 17.56 2.96
N ALA A 127 -28.36 16.35 2.56
CA ALA A 127 -29.11 15.12 2.80
C ALA A 127 -28.25 13.86 3.02
N ASN A 128 -27.07 13.97 3.62
CA ASN A 128 -26.33 12.78 4.06
C ASN A 128 -25.73 12.86 5.48
N ASP A 129 -26.15 13.85 6.27
CA ASP A 129 -25.67 14.08 7.65
C ASP A 129 -26.34 13.16 8.69
N GLU A 130 -26.96 12.05 8.25
CA GLU A 130 -27.62 11.07 9.13
C GLU A 130 -26.83 9.75 9.29
N TYR A 131 -25.62 9.66 8.70
CA TYR A 131 -24.66 8.60 9.01
C TYR A 131 -23.56 9.15 9.91
N SER A 132 -23.55 8.67 11.15
CA SER A 132 -22.53 8.96 12.16
C SER A 132 -21.12 8.59 11.64
N ASP A 133 -20.36 9.59 11.20
CA ASP A 133 -18.95 9.52 10.76
C ASP A 133 -18.01 8.89 11.82
N ASP A 134 -18.44 8.82 13.09
CA ASP A 134 -17.65 8.26 14.20
C ASP A 134 -17.37 6.75 14.08
N ASP A 135 -18.08 5.98 13.23
CA ASP A 135 -17.94 4.52 13.14
C ASP A 135 -17.21 4.00 11.87
N ASP A 136 -16.96 4.82 10.84
CA ASP A 136 -16.21 4.35 9.65
C ASP A 136 -14.70 4.32 9.91
N MET A 137 -14.23 3.15 10.33
CA MET A 137 -12.82 2.86 10.58
C MET A 137 -12.17 2.07 9.44
N SER A 138 -12.89 1.81 8.35
CA SER A 138 -12.42 0.99 7.23
C SER A 138 -11.21 1.63 6.54
N TRP A 139 -11.14 2.96 6.48
CA TRP A 139 -10.00 3.69 5.91
C TRP A 139 -8.70 3.42 6.68
N LYS A 140 -8.75 3.23 8.01
CA LYS A 140 -7.55 2.90 8.81
C LYS A 140 -7.04 1.50 8.49
N VAL A 141 -7.95 0.56 8.20
CA VAL A 141 -7.60 -0.78 7.72
C VAL A 141 -6.88 -0.70 6.37
N ARG A 142 -7.45 0.04 5.39
CA ARG A 142 -6.82 0.26 4.08
C ARG A 142 -5.44 0.92 4.21
N ARG A 143 -5.35 1.93 5.08
CA ARG A 143 -4.09 2.63 5.38
C ARG A 143 -3.02 1.71 5.95
N ALA A 144 -3.38 0.89 6.95
CA ALA A 144 -2.47 -0.06 7.58
C ALA A 144 -2.00 -1.12 6.56
N ALA A 145 -2.88 -1.56 5.67
CA ALA A 145 -2.52 -2.48 4.58
C ALA A 145 -1.50 -1.86 3.61
N ALA A 146 -1.72 -0.60 3.16
CA ALA A 146 -0.80 0.11 2.28
C ALA A 146 0.60 0.27 2.91
N LYS A 147 0.67 0.67 4.18
CA LYS A 147 1.95 0.79 4.91
C LYS A 147 2.65 -0.54 5.12
N CYS A 148 1.88 -1.61 5.38
CA CYS A 148 2.45 -2.94 5.48
C CYS A 148 3.01 -3.42 4.13
N LEU A 149 2.34 -3.13 3.00
CA LEU A 149 2.89 -3.38 1.66
C LEU A 149 4.17 -2.58 1.41
N GLU A 150 4.20 -1.30 1.77
CA GLU A 150 5.43 -0.47 1.69
C GLU A 150 6.58 -1.11 2.48
N ALA A 151 6.32 -1.63 3.68
CA ALA A 151 7.30 -2.33 4.49
C ALA A 151 7.80 -3.62 3.82
N VAL A 152 6.91 -4.42 3.22
CA VAL A 152 7.29 -5.63 2.47
C VAL A 152 8.17 -5.25 1.29
N ILE A 153 7.76 -4.28 0.48
CA ILE A 153 8.52 -3.78 -0.66
C ILE A 153 9.91 -3.31 -0.23
N SER A 154 9.97 -2.53 0.86
CA SER A 154 11.21 -1.92 1.34
C SER A 154 12.21 -2.93 1.93
N THR A 155 11.77 -4.11 2.32
CA THR A 155 12.60 -5.12 2.99
C THR A 155 12.91 -6.34 2.11
N ARG A 156 12.06 -6.64 1.11
CA ARG A 156 12.14 -7.86 0.29
C ARG A 156 12.51 -7.58 -1.16
N ARG A 157 13.70 -7.02 -1.36
CA ARG A 157 14.25 -6.78 -2.72
C ARG A 157 14.49 -8.09 -3.49
N ASP A 158 14.67 -9.20 -2.79
CA ASP A 158 14.76 -10.53 -3.38
C ASP A 158 13.48 -10.98 -4.10
N LEU A 159 12.32 -10.38 -3.76
CA LEU A 159 11.03 -10.67 -4.38
C LEU A 159 10.61 -9.61 -5.41
N LEU A 160 11.52 -8.75 -5.84
CA LEU A 160 11.19 -7.58 -6.66
C LEU A 160 10.44 -7.91 -7.97
N PRO A 161 10.78 -8.98 -8.72
CA PRO A 161 9.99 -9.39 -9.89
C PRO A 161 8.53 -9.74 -9.54
N ASP A 162 8.31 -10.48 -8.46
CA ASP A 162 6.96 -10.87 -8.01
C ASP A 162 6.16 -9.67 -7.51
N LEU A 163 6.82 -8.73 -6.81
CA LEU A 163 6.21 -7.46 -6.41
C LEU A 163 5.75 -6.66 -7.64
N TYR A 164 6.52 -6.66 -8.73
CA TYR A 164 6.09 -6.04 -9.98
C TYR A 164 4.93 -6.77 -10.65
N ARG A 165 4.82 -8.10 -10.55
CA ARG A 165 3.72 -8.86 -11.17
C ARG A 165 2.42 -8.74 -10.40
N VAL A 166 2.48 -8.70 -9.08
CA VAL A 166 1.29 -8.82 -8.21
C VAL A 166 0.95 -7.50 -7.52
N VAL A 167 1.92 -6.87 -6.85
CA VAL A 167 1.67 -5.70 -6.00
C VAL A 167 1.59 -4.43 -6.83
N SER A 168 2.48 -4.24 -7.79
CA SER A 168 2.53 -3.04 -8.63
C SER A 168 1.22 -2.77 -9.39
N PRO A 169 0.61 -3.74 -10.11
CA PRO A 169 -0.65 -3.49 -10.80
C PRO A 169 -1.81 -3.21 -9.84
N ALA A 170 -1.83 -3.87 -8.68
CA ALA A 170 -2.83 -3.64 -7.65
C ALA A 170 -2.74 -2.23 -7.05
N LEU A 171 -1.53 -1.72 -6.81
CA LEU A 171 -1.31 -0.34 -6.36
C LEU A 171 -1.76 0.67 -7.42
N ILE A 172 -1.38 0.49 -8.70
CA ILE A 172 -1.79 1.37 -9.81
C ILE A 172 -3.31 1.41 -9.91
N ALA A 173 -3.97 0.25 -9.89
CA ALA A 173 -5.43 0.15 -9.94
C ALA A 173 -6.12 0.82 -8.75
N ARG A 174 -5.41 1.04 -7.64
CA ARG A 174 -5.92 1.69 -6.42
C ARG A 174 -5.51 3.14 -6.24
N PHE A 175 -4.87 3.77 -7.23
CA PHE A 175 -4.69 5.22 -7.22
C PHE A 175 -6.04 5.98 -7.20
N LYS A 176 -7.13 5.32 -7.59
CA LYS A 176 -8.52 5.82 -7.48
C LYS A 176 -9.10 5.87 -6.06
N GLU A 177 -8.32 5.57 -5.01
CA GLU A 177 -8.77 5.63 -3.61
C GLU A 177 -9.43 6.98 -3.28
N ARG A 178 -10.54 7.00 -2.52
CA ARG A 178 -11.23 8.26 -2.19
C ARG A 178 -10.59 8.98 -0.99
N GLU A 179 -10.07 8.21 -0.04
CA GLU A 179 -9.50 8.75 1.19
C GLU A 179 -8.09 9.27 0.97
N GLU A 180 -7.88 10.59 1.05
CA GLU A 180 -6.60 11.24 0.72
C GLU A 180 -5.39 10.66 1.49
N ASN A 181 -5.58 10.36 2.77
CA ASN A 181 -4.53 9.78 3.61
C ASN A 181 -4.14 8.37 3.15
N VAL A 182 -5.14 7.55 2.81
CA VAL A 182 -4.93 6.18 2.32
C VAL A 182 -4.28 6.23 0.94
N LYS A 183 -4.79 7.08 0.05
CA LYS A 183 -4.23 7.33 -1.29
C LYS A 183 -2.75 7.69 -1.20
N SER A 184 -2.39 8.64 -0.34
CA SER A 184 -1.00 9.04 -0.17
C SER A 184 -0.09 7.89 0.28
N ASP A 185 -0.54 7.05 1.21
CA ASP A 185 0.21 5.85 1.63
C ASP A 185 0.35 4.81 0.48
N ILE A 186 -0.64 4.69 -0.43
CA ILE A 186 -0.55 3.88 -1.66
C ILE A 186 0.51 4.44 -2.63
N PHE A 187 0.55 5.77 -2.83
CA PHE A 187 1.59 6.43 -3.62
C PHE A 187 3.00 6.20 -3.03
N HIS A 188 3.14 6.29 -1.70
CA HIS A 188 4.40 6.02 -1.02
C HIS A 188 4.86 4.56 -1.16
N ALA A 189 3.94 3.59 -1.06
CA ALA A 189 4.24 2.19 -1.32
C ALA A 189 4.79 1.97 -2.73
N TYR A 190 4.19 2.61 -3.75
CA TYR A 190 4.70 2.53 -5.13
C TYR A 190 6.05 3.23 -5.30
N MET A 191 6.25 4.40 -4.68
CA MET A 191 7.55 5.07 -4.67
C MET A 191 8.64 4.22 -4.01
N ALA A 192 8.32 3.47 -2.95
CA ALA A 192 9.25 2.52 -2.35
C ALA A 192 9.64 1.41 -3.34
N LEU A 193 8.71 0.93 -4.16
CA LEU A 193 8.98 -0.06 -5.21
C LEU A 193 9.97 0.48 -6.26
N LEU A 194 9.77 1.72 -6.69
CA LEU A 194 10.69 2.39 -7.61
C LEU A 194 12.09 2.56 -7.00
N ARG A 195 12.18 2.95 -5.72
CA ARG A 195 13.47 3.07 -5.01
C ARG A 195 14.22 1.76 -4.94
N GLN A 196 13.53 0.63 -4.72
CA GLN A 196 14.14 -0.71 -4.69
C GLN A 196 14.66 -1.17 -6.06
N THR A 197 14.07 -0.63 -7.13
CA THR A 197 14.39 -0.94 -8.52
C THR A 197 15.60 -0.18 -9.04
N ARG A 198 16.06 0.84 -8.30
CA ARG A 198 17.33 1.50 -8.58
C ARG A 198 18.45 0.46 -8.66
N PRO A 199 19.24 0.44 -9.75
CA PRO A 199 20.36 -0.49 -9.85
C PRO A 199 21.35 -0.18 -8.72
N THR A 200 21.73 -1.20 -7.95
CA THR A 200 22.84 -1.03 -7.01
C THR A 200 24.11 -0.91 -7.83
N THR A 201 24.92 0.10 -7.54
CA THR A 201 26.25 0.32 -8.14
C THR A 201 27.00 -1.01 -8.25
N GLY A 202 27.13 -1.52 -9.47
CA GLY A 202 27.76 -2.82 -9.77
C GLY A 202 27.02 -3.68 -10.79
N ASN A 203 25.70 -3.55 -10.94
CA ASN A 203 24.95 -4.27 -11.98
C ASN A 203 25.01 -3.52 -13.31
N THR A 204 26.11 -3.70 -14.03
CA THR A 204 26.13 -3.45 -15.47
C THR A 204 25.16 -4.45 -16.10
N LEU A 205 24.12 -3.95 -16.76
CA LEU A 205 23.21 -4.78 -17.55
C LEU A 205 24.03 -5.42 -18.66
N ASP A 206 24.32 -6.71 -18.56
CA ASP A 206 24.90 -7.48 -19.67
C ASP A 206 23.86 -7.55 -20.79
N PRO A 207 24.11 -6.97 -21.97
CA PRO A 207 23.17 -6.97 -23.09
C PRO A 207 22.84 -8.37 -23.63
N ASN A 208 23.62 -9.40 -23.24
CA ASN A 208 23.46 -10.78 -23.71
C ASN A 208 22.78 -11.74 -22.72
N CYS A 209 22.32 -11.26 -21.57
CA CYS A 209 21.63 -12.14 -20.62
C CYS A 209 20.16 -12.36 -21.04
N MET A 210 19.79 -13.61 -21.35
CA MET A 210 18.41 -14.01 -21.64
C MET A 210 17.45 -13.86 -20.44
N GLU A 211 17.95 -13.50 -19.24
CA GLU A 211 17.16 -13.20 -18.03
C GLU A 211 16.60 -11.76 -18.01
N GLN A 212 16.74 -10.99 -19.09
CA GLN A 212 16.25 -9.60 -19.14
C GLN A 212 14.73 -9.46 -19.01
N GLU A 213 13.91 -10.43 -19.43
CA GLU A 213 12.44 -10.31 -19.36
C GLU A 213 11.92 -10.18 -17.92
N ASP A 214 12.59 -10.83 -16.97
CA ASP A 214 12.25 -10.78 -15.54
C ASP A 214 13.02 -9.70 -14.76
N ALA A 215 13.88 -8.94 -15.46
CA ALA A 215 14.60 -7.86 -14.83
C ALA A 215 13.60 -6.80 -14.32
N PRO A 216 13.73 -6.34 -13.07
CA PRO A 216 12.83 -5.33 -12.48
C PRO A 216 12.65 -4.07 -13.32
N LEU A 217 13.70 -3.63 -14.03
CA LEU A 217 13.63 -2.48 -14.94
C LEU A 217 12.78 -2.76 -16.19
N CYS A 218 12.84 -3.97 -16.76
CA CYS A 218 12.01 -4.37 -17.89
C CYS A 218 10.54 -4.48 -17.48
N LEU A 219 10.27 -5.07 -16.31
CA LEU A 219 8.92 -5.11 -15.73
C LEU A 219 8.38 -3.70 -15.47
N LEU A 220 9.17 -2.80 -14.86
CA LEU A 220 8.80 -1.39 -14.70
C LEU A 220 8.49 -0.73 -16.04
N GLN A 221 9.37 -0.89 -17.04
CA GLN A 221 9.19 -0.29 -18.36
C GLN A 221 7.88 -0.73 -19.03
N SER A 222 7.51 -2.01 -18.89
CA SER A 222 6.24 -2.54 -19.42
C SER A 222 5.00 -1.92 -18.76
N GLN A 223 5.11 -1.43 -17.52
CA GLN A 223 4.01 -0.86 -16.75
C GLN A 223 3.91 0.66 -16.84
N VAL A 224 4.91 1.34 -17.42
CA VAL A 224 4.93 2.80 -17.58
C VAL A 224 3.64 3.34 -18.22
N PRO A 225 3.07 2.77 -19.29
CA PRO A 225 1.84 3.29 -19.88
C PRO A 225 0.66 3.30 -18.91
N ALA A 226 0.45 2.20 -18.17
CA ALA A 226 -0.62 2.08 -17.17
C ALA A 226 -0.40 3.03 -15.98
N LEU A 227 0.84 3.13 -15.51
CA LEU A 227 1.24 4.02 -14.42
C LEU A 227 0.99 5.49 -14.78
N VAL A 228 1.45 5.93 -15.96
CA VAL A 228 1.25 7.30 -16.44
C VAL A 228 -0.24 7.58 -16.64
N LYS A 229 -1.01 6.66 -17.22
CA LYS A 229 -2.47 6.82 -17.38
C LYS A 229 -3.14 7.06 -16.02
N ALA A 230 -2.82 6.25 -15.01
CA ALA A 230 -3.36 6.41 -13.67
C ALA A 230 -2.95 7.74 -13.02
N ILE A 231 -1.67 8.13 -13.14
CA ILE A 231 -1.18 9.42 -12.63
C ILE A 231 -1.88 10.60 -13.31
N HIS A 232 -2.07 10.56 -14.63
CA HIS A 232 -2.71 11.63 -15.38
C HIS A 232 -4.10 11.96 -14.84
N ILE A 233 -4.90 10.94 -14.52
CA ILE A 233 -6.23 11.10 -13.92
C ILE A 233 -6.11 11.82 -12.58
N GLN A 234 -5.19 11.37 -11.73
CA GLN A 234 -4.99 11.89 -10.37
C GLN A 234 -4.41 13.32 -10.33
N MET A 235 -3.67 13.74 -11.35
CA MET A 235 -3.13 15.11 -11.46
C MET A 235 -4.21 16.18 -11.65
N LYS A 236 -5.43 15.79 -12.00
CA LYS A 236 -6.57 16.70 -12.17
C LYS A 236 -7.50 16.72 -10.95
N GLU A 237 -7.12 16.08 -9.84
CA GLU A 237 -7.89 16.16 -8.61
C GLU A 237 -7.74 17.51 -7.91
N ARG A 238 -8.82 17.94 -7.23
CA ARG A 238 -8.83 19.17 -6.42
C ARG A 238 -7.75 19.14 -5.33
N SER A 239 -7.50 17.96 -4.75
CA SER A 239 -6.53 17.78 -3.68
C SER A 239 -5.12 18.17 -4.08
N ILE A 240 -4.57 19.20 -3.44
CA ILE A 240 -3.17 19.62 -3.61
C ILE A 240 -2.24 18.47 -3.19
N LYS A 241 -2.60 17.71 -2.15
CA LYS A 241 -1.78 16.61 -1.66
C LYS A 241 -1.67 15.48 -2.68
N THR A 242 -2.78 15.09 -3.32
CA THR A 242 -2.75 14.10 -4.41
C THR A 242 -1.89 14.57 -5.58
N ARG A 243 -2.06 15.84 -6.00
CA ARG A 243 -1.26 16.43 -7.08
C ARG A 243 0.24 16.40 -6.74
N GLN A 244 0.62 16.75 -5.52
CA GLN A 244 2.02 16.66 -5.04
C GLN A 244 2.57 15.23 -5.09
N ASP A 245 1.79 14.24 -4.65
CA ASP A 245 2.21 12.83 -4.68
C ASP A 245 2.39 12.32 -6.11
N CYS A 246 1.55 12.77 -7.06
CA CYS A 246 1.72 12.50 -8.50
C CYS A 246 3.07 13.01 -9.02
N PHE A 247 3.43 14.26 -8.70
CA PHE A 247 4.73 14.81 -9.11
C PHE A 247 5.91 14.11 -8.43
N ALA A 248 5.79 13.77 -7.14
CA ALA A 248 6.80 13.02 -6.42
C ALA A 248 7.04 11.65 -7.07
N LEU A 249 5.95 10.97 -7.45
CA LEU A 249 5.99 9.68 -8.13
C LEU A 249 6.60 9.77 -9.54
N LEU A 250 6.21 10.77 -10.35
CA LEU A 250 6.80 11.01 -11.67
C LEU A 250 8.30 11.33 -11.57
N LYS A 251 8.69 12.14 -10.59
CA LYS A 251 10.10 12.45 -10.32
C LYS A 251 10.89 11.20 -9.97
N GLU A 252 10.35 10.35 -9.10
CA GLU A 252 10.98 9.08 -8.73
C GLU A 252 11.10 8.15 -9.95
N LEU A 253 10.04 8.03 -10.77
CA LEU A 253 10.04 7.23 -11.99
C LEU A 253 11.15 7.66 -12.96
N VAL A 254 11.25 8.96 -13.25
CA VAL A 254 12.28 9.50 -14.15
C VAL A 254 13.68 9.33 -13.58
N SER A 255 13.82 9.37 -12.24
CA SER A 255 15.10 9.11 -11.57
C SER A 255 15.55 7.65 -11.69
N VAL A 256 14.62 6.70 -11.73
CA VAL A 256 14.91 5.26 -11.82
C VAL A 256 15.08 4.82 -13.27
N LEU A 257 14.22 5.31 -14.16
CA LEU A 257 14.19 4.99 -15.58
C LEU A 257 14.23 6.28 -16.41
N PRO A 258 15.42 6.84 -16.69
CA PRO A 258 15.56 8.02 -17.51
C PRO A 258 14.92 7.83 -18.89
N GLY A 259 14.07 8.77 -19.29
CA GLY A 259 13.33 8.70 -20.56
C GLY A 259 12.02 7.90 -20.50
N ALA A 260 11.62 7.36 -19.34
CA ALA A 260 10.36 6.62 -19.18
C ALA A 260 9.14 7.40 -19.69
N VAL A 261 9.09 8.71 -19.44
CA VAL A 261 7.93 9.55 -19.75
C VAL A 261 7.96 10.19 -21.13
N THR A 262 9.01 9.98 -21.94
CA THR A 262 9.22 10.71 -23.21
C THR A 262 8.02 10.60 -24.15
N ASN A 263 7.48 9.40 -24.34
CA ASN A 263 6.32 9.16 -25.22
C ASN A 263 4.98 9.55 -24.58
N HIS A 264 5.00 9.94 -23.31
CA HIS A 264 3.82 10.24 -22.50
C HIS A 264 3.70 11.72 -22.13
N VAL A 265 4.71 12.55 -22.46
CA VAL A 265 4.69 13.99 -22.19
C VAL A 265 3.41 14.67 -22.66
N PRO A 266 2.89 14.45 -23.90
CA PRO A 266 1.67 15.11 -24.35
C PRO A 266 0.45 14.82 -23.46
N ALA A 267 0.35 13.61 -22.90
CA ALA A 267 -0.70 13.25 -21.98
C ALA A 267 -0.52 13.91 -20.60
N LEU A 268 0.71 14.15 -20.15
CA LEU A 268 0.96 14.76 -18.84
C LEU A 268 0.78 16.28 -18.84
N ILE A 269 1.02 16.97 -19.96
CA ILE A 269 0.96 18.45 -20.03
C ILE A 269 -0.35 19.04 -19.47
N PRO A 270 -1.56 18.54 -19.82
CA PRO A 270 -2.79 19.09 -19.27
C PRO A 270 -2.87 18.99 -17.73
N GLY A 271 -2.42 17.87 -17.15
CA GLY A 271 -2.39 17.70 -15.70
C GLY A 271 -1.38 18.61 -15.00
N ILE A 272 -0.23 18.86 -15.66
CA ILE A 272 0.78 19.81 -15.19
C ILE A 272 0.22 21.23 -15.20
N GLN A 273 -0.43 21.64 -16.29
CA GLN A 273 -1.04 22.95 -16.41
C GLN A 273 -2.14 23.15 -15.37
N TYR A 274 -3.01 22.16 -15.17
CA TYR A 274 -4.04 22.19 -14.14
C TYR A 274 -3.43 22.36 -12.73
N SER A 275 -2.36 21.63 -12.42
CA SER A 275 -1.71 21.70 -11.11
C SER A 275 -0.94 23.01 -10.85
N LEU A 276 -0.58 23.74 -11.90
CA LEU A 276 0.17 25.01 -11.82
C LEU A 276 -0.70 26.25 -12.11
N GLY A 277 -1.94 26.05 -12.56
CA GLY A 277 -2.88 27.09 -12.95
C GLY A 277 -3.72 27.66 -11.80
N ASP A 278 -3.65 27.02 -10.62
CA ASP A 278 -4.14 27.57 -9.34
C ASP A 278 -3.08 28.46 -8.67
#